data_AF-A0A7X2MT89-F1
#
_entry.id   AF-A0A7X2MT89-F1
#
_cell.length_a   1.000
_cell.length_b   1.000
_cell.length_c   1.000
_cell.angle_alpha   90.00
_cell.angle_beta   90.00
_cell.angle_gamma   90.00
#
_symmetry.space_group_name_H-M   'P 1'
#
loop_
_entity.id
_entity.type
_entity.pdbx_description
1 polymer ?
#
loop_
_entity_poly.entity_id
_entity_poly.type
_entity_poly.pdbx_seq_one_letter_code
_entity_poly.pdbx_strand_id
1 'polypeptide(L)' 'MHNTLGNQYDNSLVSNAFGFMRFPLNFQPYDSDAEWVITGVPFDAATSGRPGSRLGPGAIRQISTNLAWEGCR' A
#
# COMPACT_ATOMS: atom_id res chain seq x y z
N MET A 1 -8.88 4.13 11.02
CA MET A 1 -8.48 3.28 9.88
C MET A 1 -8.98 1.86 10.13
N HIS A 2 -10.14 1.54 9.58
CA HIS A 2 -10.78 0.23 9.75
C HIS A 2 -10.86 -0.45 8.39
N ASN A 3 -9.71 -0.84 7.84
CA ASN A 3 -9.62 -1.38 6.48
C ASN A 3 -9.85 -2.90 6.42
N THR A 4 -10.54 -3.47 7.41
CA THR A 4 -10.90 -4.90 7.44
C THR A 4 -12.34 -5.09 7.01
N LEU A 5 -12.67 -6.29 6.54
CA LEU A 5 -14.05 -6.68 6.20
C LEU A 5 -15.03 -6.48 7.37
N GLY A 6 -14.56 -6.62 8.62
CA GLY A 6 -15.36 -6.42 9.82
C GLY A 6 -15.37 -4.98 10.36
N ASN A 7 -14.81 -4.02 9.62
CA ASN A 7 -14.60 -2.64 10.07
C ASN A 7 -13.92 -2.54 11.45
N GLN A 8 -13.01 -3.48 11.71
CA GLN A 8 -12.17 -3.55 12.90
C GLN A 8 -10.80 -2.94 12.63
N TYR A 9 -10.14 -2.53 13.72
CA TYR A 9 -8.77 -2.03 13.68
C TYR A 9 -7.79 -3.15 13.29
N ASP A 10 -6.86 -2.84 12.40
CA ASP A 10 -5.96 -3.82 11.83
C ASP A 10 -4.52 -3.57 12.20
N ASN A 11 -4.00 -4.42 13.07
CA ASN A 11 -2.64 -4.41 13.59
C ASN A 11 -1.74 -5.48 12.98
N SER A 12 -2.25 -6.26 12.01
CA SER A 12 -1.48 -7.38 11.50
C SER A 12 -0.25 -6.89 10.74
N LEU A 13 0.91 -7.47 11.03
CA LEU A 13 2.13 -7.17 10.27
C LEU A 13 2.16 -7.92 8.92
N VAL A 14 1.39 -9.01 8.80
CA VAL A 14 1.53 -10.02 7.74
C VAL A 14 0.27 -10.23 6.90
N SER A 15 -0.85 -9.62 7.28
CA SER A 15 -2.11 -9.75 6.56
C SER A 15 -2.76 -8.41 6.29
N ASN A 16 -3.65 -8.39 5.27
CA ASN A 16 -4.51 -7.25 4.96
C ASN A 16 -3.75 -5.94 4.60
N ALA A 17 -2.55 -6.09 4.02
CA ALA A 17 -1.70 -4.99 3.54
C ALA A 17 -2.11 -4.50 2.13
N PHE A 18 -3.35 -4.01 2.00
CA PHE A 18 -3.89 -3.58 0.70
C PHE A 18 -3.42 -2.19 0.24
N GLY A 19 -3.17 -1.28 1.18
CA GLY A 19 -2.67 0.08 0.93
C GLY A 19 -1.21 0.25 1.38
N PHE A 20 -0.58 1.36 0.98
CA PHE A 20 0.71 1.78 1.55
C PHE A 20 0.50 2.33 2.97
N MET A 21 1.29 1.87 3.95
CA MET A 21 1.19 2.25 5.36
C MET A 21 -0.23 2.17 5.94
N ARG A 22 -1.06 1.25 5.43
CA ARG A 22 -2.48 1.11 5.83
C ARG A 22 -3.35 2.34 5.54
N PHE A 23 -2.90 3.26 4.68
CA PHE A 23 -3.75 4.33 4.16
C PHE A 23 -4.98 3.76 3.45
N PRO A 24 -6.11 4.50 3.44
CA PRO A 24 -7.34 4.06 2.82
C PRO A 24 -7.13 3.80 1.33
N LEU A 25 -7.68 2.68 0.85
CA LEU A 25 -7.75 2.38 -0.57
C LEU A 25 -8.90 3.17 -1.18
N ASN A 26 -8.57 4.18 -1.99
CA ASN A 26 -9.56 5.00 -2.69
C ASN A 26 -9.48 4.78 -4.20
N PHE A 27 -10.60 4.38 -4.82
CA PHE A 27 -10.74 4.18 -6.26
C PHE A 27 -11.23 5.43 -7.01
N GLN A 28 -11.67 6.46 -6.30
CA GLN A 28 -12.11 7.76 -6.81
C GLN A 28 -11.25 8.88 -6.18
N PRO A 29 -9.93 8.92 -6.46
CA PRO A 29 -9.03 9.88 -5.83
C PRO A 29 -9.36 11.34 -6.17
N TYR A 30 -10.01 11.59 -7.32
CA TYR A 30 -10.39 12.93 -7.76
C TYR A 30 -11.50 13.57 -6.92
N ASP A 31 -12.33 12.74 -6.27
CA ASP A 31 -13.42 13.19 -5.40
C ASP A 31 -12.96 13.26 -3.92
N SER A 32 -11.68 12.99 -3.65
CA SER A 32 -11.09 12.96 -2.31
C SER A 32 -10.50 14.33 -1.94
N ASP A 33 -10.55 14.66 -0.66
CA ASP A 33 -9.80 15.77 -0.05
C ASP A 33 -8.33 15.41 0.27
N ALA A 34 -7.80 14.31 -0.29
CA ALA A 34 -6.46 13.85 0.00
C ALA A 34 -5.39 14.73 -0.66
N GLU A 35 -4.39 15.15 0.12
CA GLU A 35 -3.26 15.93 -0.39
C GLU A 35 -2.30 15.11 -1.26
N TRP A 36 -2.23 13.79 -0.99
CA TRP A 36 -1.31 12.87 -1.65
C TRP A 36 -2.02 11.61 -2.10
N VAL A 37 -1.67 11.14 -3.29
CA VAL A 37 -2.13 9.87 -3.85
C VAL A 37 -0.94 8.96 -4.11
N ILE A 38 -0.97 7.77 -3.51
CA ILE A 38 0.07 6.76 -3.67
C ILE A 38 -0.45 5.68 -4.60
N THR A 39 0.06 5.67 -5.83
CA THR A 39 -0.28 4.66 -6.84
C THR A 39 0.96 3.88 -7.25
N GLY A 40 0.75 2.61 -7.63
CA GLY A 40 1.81 1.72 -8.07
C GLY A 40 1.66 1.43 -9.55
N VAL A 41 2.75 1.62 -10.32
CA VAL A 41 2.80 1.25 -11.74
C VAL A 41 3.68 -0.01 -11.88
N PRO A 42 3.10 -1.22 -11.92
CA PRO A 42 3.85 -2.47 -12.00
C PRO A 42 4.36 -2.70 -13.43
N PHE A 43 5.42 -1.98 -13.82
CA PHE A 43 5.98 -2.03 -15.17
C PHE A 43 7.50 -2.20 -15.13
N ASP A 44 8.00 -3.13 -15.94
CA ASP A 44 9.43 -3.34 -16.15
C ASP A 44 9.77 -3.81 -17.58
N ALA A 45 8.82 -3.77 -18.53
CA ALA A 45 9.07 -4.25 -19.87
C ALA A 45 10.12 -3.42 -20.64
N ALA A 46 10.40 -2.20 -20.18
CA ALA A 46 11.44 -1.33 -20.73
C ALA A 46 12.84 -1.55 -20.12
N THR A 47 13.03 -2.48 -19.17
CA THR A 47 14.35 -2.71 -18.58
C THR A 47 15.27 -3.43 -19.57
N SER A 48 16.49 -2.91 -19.79
CA SER A 48 17.55 -3.59 -20.54
C SER A 48 18.38 -4.58 -19.69
N GLY A 49 18.13 -4.60 -18.38
CA GLY A 49 18.83 -5.42 -17.40
C GLY A 49 17.94 -6.51 -16.77
N ARG A 50 18.12 -6.76 -15.48
CA ARG A 50 17.33 -7.77 -14.76
C ARG A 50 15.87 -7.29 -14.58
N PRO A 51 14.86 -8.08 -15.00
CA PRO A 51 13.46 -7.77 -14.73
C PRO A 51 13.13 -8.00 -13.25
N GLY A 52 11.99 -7.46 -12.80
CA GLY A 52 11.48 -7.67 -11.43
C GLY A 52 10.87 -6.43 -10.80
N SER A 53 11.13 -5.22 -11.30
CA SER A 53 10.57 -4.00 -10.71
C SER A 53 9.05 -3.93 -10.80
N ARG A 54 8.41 -4.69 -11.70
CA ARG A 54 6.94 -4.84 -11.73
C ARG A 54 6.35 -5.37 -10.41
N LEU A 55 7.14 -6.13 -9.63
CA LEU A 55 6.75 -6.67 -8.33
C LEU A 55 6.94 -5.64 -7.19
N GLY A 56 7.70 -4.57 -7.45
CA GLY A 56 8.06 -3.54 -6.49
C GLY A 56 6.87 -2.89 -5.78
N PRO A 57 5.83 -2.40 -6.49
CA PRO A 57 4.67 -1.78 -5.84
C PRO A 57 3.94 -2.70 -4.85
N GLY A 58 3.90 -4.01 -5.11
CA GLY A 58 3.35 -4.99 -4.18
C GLY A 58 4.25 -5.14 -2.95
N ALA A 59 5.55 -5.34 -3.17
CA ALA A 59 6.53 -5.51 -2.10
C ALA A 59 6.62 -4.29 -1.16
N ILE A 60 6.59 -3.06 -1.71
CA ILE A 60 6.62 -1.81 -0.95
C ILE A 60 5.38 -1.69 -0.05
N ARG A 61 4.19 -2.03 -0.55
CA ARG A 61 2.98 -2.02 0.27
C ARG A 61 3.06 -3.03 1.42
N GLN A 62 3.53 -4.25 1.14
CA GLN A 62 3.67 -5.29 2.16
C GLN A 62 4.65 -4.88 3.26
N ILE A 63 5.84 -4.37 2.92
CA ILE A 63 6.84 -4.01 3.95
C ILE A 63 6.44 -2.77 4.76
N SER A 64 5.60 -1.89 4.19
CA SER A 64 5.16 -0.66 4.84
C SER A 64 4.25 -0.87 6.06
N THR A 65 3.71 -2.08 6.27
CA THR A 65 2.92 -2.41 7.47
C THR A 65 3.75 -2.33 8.75
N ASN A 66 5.06 -2.63 8.67
CA ASN A 66 5.97 -2.50 9.81
C ASN A 66 6.08 -1.04 10.26
N LEU A 67 6.18 -0.09 9.32
CA LEU A 67 6.24 1.35 9.62
C LEU A 67 4.91 1.86 10.19
N ALA A 68 3.77 1.39 9.65
CA ALA A 68 2.46 1.75 10.17
C ALA A 68 2.25 1.27 11.62
N TRP A 69 2.84 0.12 11.98
CA TRP A 69 2.82 -0.38 13.35
C TRP A 69 3.72 0.42 14.30
N GLU A 70 4.91 0.83 13.85
CA GLU A 70 5.84 1.63 14.67
C GLU A 70 5.26 2.99 15.10
N GLY A 71 4.44 3.62 14.25
CA GLY A 71 3.73 4.87 14.58
C GLY A 71 2.63 4.74 15.63
N CYS A 72 2.32 3.53 16.10
CA CYS A 72 1.38 3.27 17.20
C CYS A 72 2.06 3.20 18.59
N ARG A 73 3.34 3.55 18.70
CA ARG A 73 4.07 3.76 19.96
C ARG A 73 4.08 5.24 20.33
#